data_AF-A0A1M5Z5P3-F1
#
_entry.id   AF-A0A1M5Z5P3-F1
#
_cell.length_a   1.000
_cell.length_b   1.000
_cell.length_c   1.000
_cell.angle_alpha   90.00
_cell.angle_beta   90.00
_cell.angle_gamma   90.00
#
_symmetry.space_group_name_H-M   'P 1'
#
loop_
_entity.id
_entity.type
_entity.pdbx_description
1 polymer ?
#
loop_
_entity_poly.entity_id
_entity_poly.type
_entity_poly.pdbx_seq_one_letter_code
_entity_poly.pdbx_strand_id
1 'polypeptide(L)'
;MDLKEKYISYRKRLVEIHMQILKEFVNGEDYLKAASILGILDKNNRVVIESTSENDAIYDFNIYGSVRNGSNAFSEYINKYPPSSKVDEELLIAMKKSDIGLYKIADHAQENEIIMLSDVMKESEPIKLIDIGMRENLNPNIFLVTRLINLDEFSMTSGLAFAFAIDHKDYVLKNSRKRMKKVTGFDESVAKFIAFFMLNRSNGLPVLLEKVK
;
A
#
# COMPACT_ATOMS: atom_id res chain seq x y z
N MET A 1 -10.60 11.12 22.55
CA MET A 1 -10.31 11.65 21.22
C MET A 1 -11.34 11.04 20.30
N ASP A 2 -11.99 11.86 19.48
CA ASP A 2 -12.92 11.34 18.48
C ASP A 2 -12.18 10.46 17.46
N LEU A 3 -12.87 9.49 16.86
CA LEU A 3 -12.24 8.50 15.98
C LEU A 3 -11.65 9.17 14.71
N LYS A 4 -12.30 10.22 14.21
CA LYS A 4 -11.82 11.03 13.10
C LYS A 4 -10.57 11.84 13.48
N GLU A 5 -10.56 12.47 14.65
CA GLU A 5 -9.40 13.17 15.19
C GLU A 5 -8.20 12.22 15.34
N LYS A 6 -8.46 11.00 15.84
CA LYS A 6 -7.45 9.93 15.91
C LYS A 6 -6.91 9.59 14.53
N TYR A 7 -7.78 9.34 13.56
CA TYR A 7 -7.36 9.08 12.17
C TYR A 7 -6.48 10.21 11.62
N ILE A 8 -6.89 11.47 11.74
CA ILE A 8 -6.15 12.63 11.20
C ILE A 8 -4.75 12.70 11.83
N SER A 9 -4.66 12.54 13.16
CA SER A 9 -3.38 12.55 13.88
C SER A 9 -2.46 11.42 13.42
N TYR A 10 -2.98 10.18 13.32
CA TYR A 10 -2.21 9.01 12.90
C TYR A 10 -1.80 9.09 11.42
N ARG A 11 -2.71 9.54 10.55
CA ARG A 11 -2.45 9.75 9.12
C ARG A 11 -1.34 10.76 8.90
N LYS A 12 -1.41 11.92 9.56
CA LYS A 12 -0.37 12.95 9.47
C LYS A 12 0.98 12.40 9.92
N ARG A 13 1.00 11.69 11.05
CA ARG A 13 2.23 11.11 11.58
C ARG A 13 2.80 10.01 10.69
N LEU A 14 1.97 9.15 10.11
CA LEU A 14 2.38 8.12 9.15
C LEU A 14 3.06 8.76 7.94
N VAL A 15 2.47 9.82 7.37
CA VAL A 15 3.04 10.55 6.23
C VAL A 15 4.40 11.15 6.61
N GLU A 16 4.53 11.76 7.78
CA GLU A 16 5.82 12.27 8.26
C GLU A 16 6.88 11.18 8.36
N ILE A 17 6.53 10.00 8.91
CA ILE A 17 7.43 8.85 9.01
C ILE A 17 7.83 8.37 7.61
N HIS A 18 6.88 8.19 6.68
CA HIS A 18 7.18 7.80 5.30
C HIS A 18 8.12 8.78 4.62
N MET A 19 7.88 10.09 4.77
CA MET A 19 8.74 11.13 4.21
C MET A 19 10.15 11.12 4.81
N GLN A 20 10.28 10.86 6.13
CA GLN A 20 11.58 10.69 6.78
C GLN A 20 12.33 9.47 6.23
N ILE A 21 11.64 8.33 6.07
CA ILE A 21 12.23 7.10 5.51
C ILE A 21 12.74 7.37 4.10
N LEU A 22 11.89 7.93 3.23
CA LEU A 22 12.27 8.23 1.84
C LEU A 22 13.45 9.20 1.77
N LYS A 23 13.47 10.23 2.63
CA LYS A 23 14.53 11.25 2.61
C LYS A 23 15.88 10.74 3.13
N GLU A 24 15.88 9.96 4.20
CA GLU A 24 17.10 9.60 4.91
C GLU A 24 17.65 8.24 4.52
N PHE A 25 16.78 7.33 4.09
CA PHE A 25 17.15 5.94 3.84
C PHE A 25 17.02 5.56 2.39
N VAL A 26 16.44 6.34 1.49
CA VAL A 26 16.30 5.97 0.07
C VAL A 26 17.10 6.92 -0.79
N ASN A 27 18.09 6.39 -1.52
CA ASN A 27 18.90 7.17 -2.46
C ASN A 27 18.48 6.93 -3.92
N GLY A 28 19.12 7.64 -4.86
CA GLY A 28 18.81 7.52 -6.29
C GLY A 28 19.05 6.12 -6.86
N GLU A 29 20.04 5.37 -6.34
CA GLU A 29 20.27 3.99 -6.78
C GLU A 29 19.17 3.05 -6.30
N ASP A 30 18.69 3.22 -5.08
CA ASP A 30 17.57 2.45 -4.54
C ASP A 30 16.30 2.70 -5.37
N TYR A 31 16.04 3.97 -5.70
CA TYR A 31 14.92 4.34 -6.56
C TYR A 31 15.00 3.66 -7.93
N LEU A 32 16.17 3.65 -8.57
CA LEU A 32 16.38 2.97 -9.85
C LEU A 32 16.27 1.44 -9.72
N LYS A 33 16.76 0.84 -8.63
CA LYS A 33 16.59 -0.59 -8.36
C LYS A 33 15.12 -0.96 -8.19
N ALA A 34 14.37 -0.18 -7.41
CA ALA A 34 12.92 -0.35 -7.26
C ALA A 34 12.20 -0.28 -8.61
N ALA A 35 12.51 0.74 -9.43
CA ALA A 35 11.95 0.88 -10.77
C ALA A 35 12.32 -0.30 -11.69
N SER A 36 13.54 -0.82 -11.59
CA SER A 36 13.98 -2.01 -12.32
C SER A 36 13.17 -3.25 -11.91
N ILE A 37 13.03 -3.49 -10.60
CA ILE A 37 12.27 -4.62 -10.05
C ILE A 37 10.79 -4.55 -10.48
N LEU A 38 10.21 -3.36 -10.49
CA LEU A 38 8.83 -3.12 -10.94
C LEU A 38 8.67 -3.17 -12.47
N GLY A 39 9.76 -3.28 -13.23
CA GLY A 39 9.72 -3.41 -14.69
C GLY A 39 9.29 -2.12 -15.40
N ILE A 40 9.67 -0.96 -14.85
CA ILE A 40 9.29 0.37 -15.38
C ILE A 40 10.48 1.18 -15.89
N LEU A 41 11.66 0.57 -15.99
CA LEU A 41 12.79 1.16 -16.69
C LEU A 41 12.68 0.91 -18.20
N ASP A 42 12.92 1.95 -18.99
CA ASP A 42 13.13 1.79 -20.42
C ASP A 42 14.54 1.26 -20.74
N LYS A 43 14.79 1.01 -22.04
CA LYS A 43 16.09 0.55 -22.55
C LYS A 43 17.27 1.49 -22.26
N ASN A 44 17.00 2.73 -21.88
CA ASN A 44 18.00 3.76 -21.55
C ASN A 44 18.09 3.99 -20.03
N ASN A 45 17.56 3.08 -19.20
CA ASN A 45 17.48 3.19 -17.74
C ASN A 45 16.72 4.42 -17.23
N ARG A 46 15.75 4.92 -18.01
CA ARG A 46 14.84 5.99 -17.57
C ARG A 46 13.58 5.38 -16.99
N VAL A 47 13.12 5.93 -15.87
CA VAL A 47 11.87 5.53 -15.22
C VAL A 47 10.70 6.06 -16.03
N VAL A 48 9.81 5.16 -16.46
CA VAL A 48 8.60 5.49 -17.22
C VAL A 48 7.39 5.33 -16.31
N ILE A 49 6.76 6.45 -15.97
CA ILE A 49 5.56 6.51 -15.12
C ILE A 49 4.35 6.80 -16.01
N GLU A 50 3.33 5.96 -15.95
CA GLU A 50 2.10 6.07 -16.75
C GLU A 50 0.92 6.62 -15.94
N SER A 51 1.02 6.65 -14.60
CA SER A 51 -0.04 7.17 -13.72
C SER A 51 0.51 7.67 -12.37
N THR A 52 -0.28 8.47 -11.67
CA THR A 52 0.04 8.91 -10.30
C THR A 52 0.19 7.73 -9.33
N SER A 53 -0.67 6.72 -9.45
CA SER A 53 -0.63 5.50 -8.63
C SER A 53 0.68 4.72 -8.80
N GLU A 54 1.35 4.82 -9.95
CA GLU A 54 2.68 4.21 -10.12
C GLU A 54 3.76 4.95 -9.32
N ASN A 55 3.67 6.28 -9.22
CA ASN A 55 4.61 7.02 -8.39
C ASN A 55 4.44 6.67 -6.90
N ASP A 56 3.18 6.59 -6.44
CA ASP A 56 2.86 6.14 -5.08
C ASP A 56 3.34 4.69 -4.84
N ALA A 57 3.23 3.83 -5.85
CA ALA A 57 3.71 2.45 -5.78
C ALA A 57 5.23 2.38 -5.63
N ILE A 58 5.99 3.20 -6.37
CA ILE A 58 7.44 3.23 -6.25
C ILE A 58 7.84 3.70 -4.85
N TYR A 59 7.15 4.69 -4.28
CA TYR A 59 7.42 5.14 -2.91
C TYR A 59 7.10 4.06 -1.87
N ASP A 60 5.92 3.41 -1.92
CA ASP A 60 5.59 2.29 -1.02
C ASP A 60 6.62 1.16 -1.16
N PHE A 61 7.00 0.82 -2.39
CA PHE A 61 7.96 -0.24 -2.67
C PHE A 61 9.38 0.07 -2.15
N ASN A 62 9.83 1.32 -2.21
CA ASN A 62 11.12 1.70 -1.63
C ASN A 62 11.10 1.64 -0.09
N ILE A 63 9.95 1.90 0.53
CA ILE A 63 9.81 1.85 1.99
C ILE A 63 9.76 0.40 2.49
N TYR A 64 8.88 -0.41 1.89
CA TYR A 64 8.52 -1.74 2.39
C TYR A 64 9.12 -2.90 1.60
N GLY A 65 9.41 -2.69 0.32
CA GLY A 65 9.95 -3.71 -0.57
C GLY A 65 11.43 -4.01 -0.30
N SER A 66 11.81 -5.27 -0.52
CA SER A 66 13.17 -5.78 -0.30
C SER A 66 14.14 -5.36 -1.41
N VAL A 67 14.35 -4.06 -1.59
CA VAL A 67 15.20 -3.48 -2.66
C VAL A 67 16.70 -3.73 -2.41
N ARG A 68 17.12 -3.98 -1.16
CA ARG A 68 18.53 -4.12 -0.77
C ARG A 68 18.87 -5.50 -0.21
N ASN A 69 19.05 -6.50 -1.08
CA ASN A 69 19.49 -7.85 -0.68
C ASN A 69 18.72 -8.43 0.54
N GLY A 70 17.40 -8.21 0.59
CA GLY A 70 16.54 -8.69 1.67
C GLY A 70 16.29 -7.69 2.82
N SER A 71 16.90 -6.50 2.84
CA SER A 71 16.47 -5.39 3.71
C SER A 71 15.60 -4.38 2.97
N ASN A 72 14.77 -3.66 3.74
CA ASN A 72 13.95 -2.54 3.27
C ASN A 72 14.24 -1.28 4.11
N ALA A 73 13.95 -0.10 3.53
CA ALA A 73 14.25 1.17 4.17
C ALA A 73 13.52 1.36 5.51
N PHE A 74 12.31 0.78 5.64
CA PHE A 74 11.58 0.77 6.90
C PHE A 74 12.32 0.03 8.02
N SER A 75 12.93 -1.12 7.72
CA SER A 75 13.69 -1.92 8.70
C SER A 75 14.93 -1.18 9.19
N GLU A 76 15.61 -0.45 8.31
CA GLU A 76 16.75 0.40 8.68
C GLU A 76 16.30 1.60 9.54
N TYR A 77 15.15 2.19 9.21
CA TYR A 77 14.56 3.28 9.99
C TYR A 77 14.28 2.86 11.43
N ILE A 78 13.57 1.76 11.66
CA ILE A 78 13.23 1.31 13.02
C ILE A 78 14.45 0.87 13.85
N ASN A 79 15.53 0.46 13.19
CA ASN A 79 16.79 0.13 13.86
C ASN A 79 17.55 1.38 14.32
N LYS A 80 17.42 2.49 13.58
CA LYS A 80 18.09 3.75 13.90
C LYS A 80 17.28 4.62 14.86
N TYR A 81 15.96 4.64 14.69
CA TYR A 81 15.07 5.54 15.41
C TYR A 81 14.06 4.74 16.26
N PRO A 82 14.28 4.66 17.59
CA PRO A 82 13.26 4.10 18.47
C PRO A 82 11.99 4.98 18.45
N PRO A 83 10.82 4.43 18.78
CA PRO A 83 9.59 5.20 18.87
C PRO A 83 9.74 6.39 19.83
N SER A 84 9.37 7.59 19.38
CA SER A 84 9.47 8.81 20.19
C SER A 84 8.21 9.13 21.00
N SER A 85 7.12 8.42 20.70
CA SER A 85 5.81 8.58 21.34
C SER A 85 5.02 7.27 21.26
N LYS A 86 3.91 7.20 22.01
CA LYS A 86 2.97 6.06 21.92
C LYS A 86 2.38 5.91 20.50
N VAL A 87 2.08 7.04 19.83
CA VAL A 87 1.58 7.03 18.45
C VAL A 87 2.62 6.46 17.50
N ASP A 88 3.89 6.82 17.68
CA ASP A 88 4.99 6.24 16.89
C ASP A 88 5.09 4.74 17.13
N GLU A 89 5.00 4.30 18.38
CA GLU A 89 5.09 2.88 18.72
C GLU A 89 3.97 2.08 18.06
N GLU A 90 2.72 2.52 18.19
CA GLU A 90 1.56 1.90 17.56
C GLU A 90 1.70 1.85 16.03
N LEU A 91 2.12 2.97 15.41
CA LEU A 91 2.32 3.05 13.97
C LEU A 91 3.44 2.15 13.49
N LEU A 92 4.61 2.16 14.12
CA LEU A 92 5.75 1.37 13.68
C LEU A 92 5.48 -0.14 13.84
N ILE A 93 4.76 -0.55 14.89
CA ILE A 93 4.30 -1.94 15.04
C ILE A 93 3.32 -2.30 13.91
N ALA A 94 2.35 -1.43 13.62
CA ALA A 94 1.35 -1.67 12.56
C ALA A 94 2.00 -1.69 11.17
N MET A 95 2.91 -0.77 10.88
CA MET A 95 3.69 -0.72 9.64
C MET A 95 4.53 -1.97 9.45
N LYS A 96 5.18 -2.47 10.51
CA LYS A 96 5.99 -3.70 10.45
C LYS A 96 5.17 -4.94 10.09
N LYS A 97 3.91 -4.99 10.53
CA LYS A 97 2.98 -6.10 10.25
C LYS A 97 2.17 -5.90 8.97
N SER A 98 2.25 -4.71 8.37
CA SER A 98 1.46 -4.37 7.19
C SER A 98 1.91 -5.13 5.96
N ASP A 99 0.95 -5.48 5.11
CA ASP A 99 1.19 -6.10 3.82
C ASP A 99 0.14 -5.60 2.84
N ILE A 100 0.43 -5.71 1.55
CA ILE A 100 -0.53 -5.40 0.50
C ILE A 100 -1.58 -6.51 0.45
N GLY A 101 -2.86 -6.15 0.34
CA GLY A 101 -3.96 -7.10 0.22
C GLY A 101 -4.90 -6.70 -0.90
N LEU A 102 -5.73 -7.65 -1.34
CA LEU A 102 -6.80 -7.42 -2.31
C LEU A 102 -8.12 -7.45 -1.53
N TYR A 103 -8.82 -6.33 -1.51
CA TYR A 103 -10.01 -6.13 -0.71
C TYR A 103 -11.20 -5.84 -1.59
N LYS A 104 -12.38 -6.25 -1.15
CA LYS A 104 -13.67 -5.78 -1.66
C LYS A 104 -14.34 -4.94 -0.59
N ILE A 105 -15.16 -3.99 -1.01
CA ILE A 105 -16.03 -3.27 -0.09
C ILE A 105 -17.17 -4.23 0.28
N ALA A 106 -17.30 -4.52 1.56
CA ALA A 106 -18.34 -5.38 2.09
C ALA A 106 -19.61 -4.59 2.37
N ASP A 107 -19.46 -3.40 2.95
CA ASP A 107 -20.56 -2.51 3.31
C ASP A 107 -20.04 -1.09 3.62
N HIS A 108 -20.94 -0.11 3.60
CA HIS A 108 -20.70 1.26 4.05
C HIS A 108 -21.53 1.56 5.29
N ALA A 109 -20.89 1.89 6.41
CA ALA A 109 -21.60 2.42 7.56
C ALA A 109 -21.93 3.90 7.29
N GLN A 110 -23.21 4.22 7.03
CA GLN A 110 -23.63 5.59 6.71
C GLN A 110 -23.30 6.62 7.80
N GLU A 111 -23.24 6.20 9.08
CA GLU A 111 -23.10 7.14 10.21
C GLU A 111 -21.65 7.49 10.59
N ASN A 112 -20.62 6.71 10.25
CA ASN A 112 -19.34 6.78 10.99
C ASN A 112 -18.04 6.92 10.16
N GLU A 113 -18.10 7.29 8.87
CA GLU A 113 -16.91 7.39 8.00
C GLU A 113 -16.12 6.06 7.84
N ILE A 114 -16.71 4.94 8.29
CA ILE A 114 -16.10 3.60 8.28
C ILE A 114 -16.52 2.84 7.01
N ILE A 115 -15.54 2.26 6.35
CA ILE A 115 -15.68 1.37 5.21
C ILE A 115 -15.34 -0.04 5.67
N MET A 116 -16.24 -0.99 5.46
CA MET A 116 -15.98 -2.39 5.80
C MET A 116 -15.32 -3.07 4.60
N LEU A 117 -14.14 -3.63 4.78
CA LEU A 117 -13.39 -4.34 3.74
C LEU A 117 -13.36 -5.84 4.03
N SER A 118 -13.63 -6.68 3.03
CA SER A 118 -13.31 -8.11 3.12
C SER A 118 -12.04 -8.40 2.33
N ASP A 119 -11.10 -9.14 2.92
CA ASP A 119 -9.99 -9.73 2.18
C ASP A 119 -10.54 -10.75 1.17
N VAL A 120 -10.13 -10.63 -0.09
CA VAL A 120 -10.59 -11.50 -1.19
C VAL A 120 -9.70 -12.74 -1.31
N MET A 121 -8.49 -12.66 -0.77
CA MET A 121 -7.48 -13.72 -0.80
C MET A 121 -7.57 -14.63 0.43
N LYS A 122 -8.21 -14.18 1.51
CA LYS A 122 -8.34 -14.89 2.78
C LYS A 122 -9.78 -14.80 3.28
N GLU A 123 -10.30 -15.90 3.83
CA GLU A 123 -11.54 -15.84 4.60
C GLU A 123 -11.20 -15.26 5.99
N SER A 124 -11.58 -14.01 6.20
CA SER A 124 -11.38 -13.30 7.46
C SER A 124 -12.59 -12.42 7.77
N GLU A 125 -12.70 -12.02 9.04
CA GLU A 125 -13.65 -10.99 9.44
C GLU A 125 -13.45 -9.69 8.65
N PRO A 126 -14.53 -8.94 8.36
CA PRO A 126 -14.43 -7.64 7.73
C PRO A 126 -13.56 -6.66 8.53
N ILE A 127 -12.66 -5.97 7.83
CA ILE A 127 -11.74 -4.98 8.37
C ILE A 127 -12.41 -3.61 8.37
N LYS A 128 -12.40 -2.94 9.52
CA LYS A 128 -12.84 -1.55 9.64
C LYS A 128 -11.77 -0.62 9.07
N LEU A 129 -12.04 0.03 7.94
CA LEU A 129 -11.19 1.05 7.36
C LEU A 129 -11.76 2.44 7.65
N ILE A 130 -10.92 3.35 8.09
CA ILE A 130 -11.19 4.78 8.06
C ILE A 130 -10.16 5.41 7.13
N ASP A 131 -10.65 5.98 6.04
CA ASP A 131 -9.78 6.70 5.11
C ASP A 131 -10.52 7.83 4.40
N ILE A 132 -10.34 9.05 4.90
CA ILE A 132 -11.03 10.24 4.40
C ILE A 132 -10.72 10.46 2.91
N GLY A 133 -9.45 10.33 2.51
CA GLY A 133 -9.03 10.52 1.12
C GLY A 133 -9.52 9.44 0.15
N MET A 134 -9.96 8.29 0.68
CA MET A 134 -10.48 7.17 -0.11
C MET A 134 -12.01 7.19 -0.20
N ARG A 135 -12.69 7.64 0.87
CA ARG A 135 -14.16 7.61 1.00
C ARG A 135 -14.87 8.30 -0.16
N GLU A 136 -14.39 9.47 -0.56
CA GLU A 136 -15.08 10.30 -1.55
C GLU A 136 -15.03 9.70 -2.97
N ASN A 137 -14.07 8.82 -3.23
CA ASN A 137 -13.83 8.23 -4.55
C ASN A 137 -14.08 6.71 -4.60
N LEU A 138 -14.60 6.13 -3.52
CA LEU A 138 -14.75 4.67 -3.44
C LEU A 138 -15.99 4.17 -4.17
N ASN A 139 -15.76 3.50 -5.30
CA ASN A 139 -16.79 2.81 -6.05
C ASN A 139 -17.01 1.39 -5.48
N PRO A 140 -18.24 0.99 -5.06
CA PRO A 140 -18.49 -0.35 -4.52
C PRO A 140 -18.26 -1.49 -5.52
N ASN A 141 -18.20 -1.19 -6.83
CA ASN A 141 -18.01 -2.17 -7.91
C ASN A 141 -16.54 -2.40 -8.28
N ILE A 142 -15.61 -2.21 -7.34
CA ILE A 142 -14.18 -2.45 -7.54
C ILE A 142 -13.59 -3.37 -6.47
N PHE A 143 -12.51 -4.05 -6.83
CA PHE A 143 -11.53 -4.51 -5.86
C PHE A 143 -10.44 -3.46 -5.69
N LEU A 144 -10.00 -3.31 -4.44
CA LEU A 144 -8.93 -2.42 -4.05
C LEU A 144 -7.73 -3.23 -3.62
N VAL A 145 -6.58 -2.98 -4.24
CA VAL A 145 -5.29 -3.43 -3.73
C VAL A 145 -4.63 -2.27 -3.01
N THR A 146 -4.35 -2.44 -1.72
CA THR A 146 -3.68 -1.44 -0.88
C THR A 146 -2.91 -2.14 0.22
N ARG A 147 -1.94 -1.45 0.81
CA ARG A 147 -1.37 -1.82 2.11
C ARG A 147 -2.25 -1.22 3.21
N LEU A 148 -2.66 -2.03 4.17
CA LEU A 148 -3.40 -1.57 5.34
C LEU A 148 -2.47 -1.47 6.55
N ILE A 149 -2.51 -0.32 7.21
CA ILE A 149 -1.91 -0.10 8.52
C ILE A 149 -3.01 -0.37 9.55
N ASN A 150 -2.98 -1.58 10.11
CA ASN A 150 -3.99 -2.06 11.05
C ASN A 150 -3.65 -1.58 12.46
N LEU A 151 -4.46 -0.67 13.00
CA LEU A 151 -4.41 -0.21 14.39
C LEU A 151 -5.50 -0.94 15.19
N ASP A 152 -5.50 -0.80 16.51
CA ASP A 152 -6.43 -1.53 17.39
C ASP A 152 -7.91 -1.25 17.10
N GLU A 153 -8.26 0.01 16.81
CA GLU A 153 -9.66 0.44 16.63
C GLU A 153 -10.11 0.49 15.16
N PHE A 154 -9.17 0.74 14.24
CA PHE A 154 -9.44 0.90 12.81
C PHE A 154 -8.16 0.63 11.99
N SER A 155 -8.34 0.47 10.69
CA SER A 155 -7.24 0.41 9.72
C SER A 155 -7.23 1.67 8.86
N MET A 156 -6.09 2.01 8.31
CA MET A 156 -5.93 3.08 7.31
C MET A 156 -5.05 2.60 6.15
N THR A 157 -5.19 3.15 4.95
CA THR A 157 -4.28 2.78 3.84
C THR A 157 -2.87 3.33 4.07
N SER A 158 -1.85 2.82 3.38
CA SER A 158 -0.52 3.46 3.37
C SER A 158 -0.44 4.72 2.50
N GLY A 159 -1.44 4.97 1.65
CA GLY A 159 -1.39 5.98 0.58
C GLY A 159 -1.15 5.40 -0.82
N LEU A 160 -1.07 4.07 -0.95
CA LEU A 160 -1.04 3.34 -2.22
C LEU A 160 -2.39 2.67 -2.49
N ALA A 161 -2.94 2.83 -3.70
CA ALA A 161 -4.09 2.08 -4.15
C ALA A 161 -4.01 1.68 -5.63
N PHE A 162 -4.37 0.44 -5.92
CA PHE A 162 -4.73 -0.03 -7.27
C PHE A 162 -6.19 -0.48 -7.25
N ALA A 163 -6.93 -0.23 -8.33
CA ALA A 163 -8.31 -0.68 -8.44
C ALA A 163 -8.49 -1.61 -9.64
N PHE A 164 -9.39 -2.57 -9.49
CA PHE A 164 -9.81 -3.48 -10.55
C PHE A 164 -11.32 -3.58 -10.57
N ALA A 165 -11.92 -3.75 -11.74
CA ALA A 165 -13.35 -3.97 -11.85
C ALA A 165 -13.77 -5.28 -11.17
N ILE A 166 -14.94 -5.29 -10.52
CA ILE A 166 -15.39 -6.44 -9.72
C ILE A 166 -15.71 -7.69 -10.56
N ASP A 167 -16.11 -7.50 -11.81
CA ASP A 167 -16.33 -8.57 -12.81
C ASP A 167 -15.02 -9.23 -13.26
N HIS A 168 -13.87 -8.60 -13.02
CA HIS A 168 -12.54 -9.14 -13.32
C HIS A 168 -11.94 -9.97 -12.17
N LYS A 169 -12.70 -10.33 -11.12
CA LYS A 169 -12.22 -11.05 -9.94
C LYS A 169 -11.32 -12.25 -10.28
N ASP A 170 -11.88 -13.21 -11.02
CA ASP A 170 -11.20 -14.47 -11.32
C ASP A 170 -9.97 -14.25 -12.20
N TYR A 171 -10.05 -13.26 -13.09
CA TYR A 171 -8.91 -12.84 -13.90
C TYR A 171 -7.79 -12.28 -13.02
N VAL A 172 -8.10 -11.34 -12.12
CA VAL A 172 -7.13 -10.72 -11.21
C VAL A 172 -6.48 -11.79 -10.32
N LEU A 173 -7.27 -12.65 -9.68
CA LEU A 173 -6.78 -13.71 -8.79
C LEU A 173 -5.91 -14.74 -9.52
N LYS A 174 -6.36 -15.21 -10.70
CA LYS A 174 -5.61 -16.20 -11.49
C LYS A 174 -4.30 -15.63 -12.00
N ASN A 175 -4.32 -14.40 -12.51
CA ASN A 175 -3.12 -13.79 -13.07
C ASN A 175 -2.16 -13.28 -12.01
N SER A 176 -2.64 -12.82 -10.85
CA SER A 176 -1.77 -12.44 -9.74
C SER A 176 -0.99 -13.66 -9.26
N ARG A 177 -1.65 -14.79 -9.00
CA ARG A 177 -1.00 -16.06 -8.63
C ARG A 177 0.00 -16.53 -9.68
N LYS A 178 -0.33 -16.45 -10.97
CA LYS A 178 0.59 -16.80 -12.06
C LYS A 178 1.83 -15.91 -12.10
N ARG A 179 1.65 -14.60 -11.90
CA ARG A 179 2.75 -13.62 -11.89
C ARG A 179 3.63 -13.79 -10.67
N MET A 180 3.03 -13.97 -9.48
CA MET A 180 3.77 -14.25 -8.23
C MET A 180 4.71 -15.44 -8.40
N LYS A 181 4.26 -16.54 -9.01
CA LYS A 181 5.11 -17.72 -9.29
C LYS A 181 6.31 -17.46 -10.21
N LYS A 182 6.26 -16.39 -11.01
CA LYS A 182 7.36 -15.98 -11.90
C LYS A 182 8.34 -15.01 -11.24
N VAL A 183 7.95 -14.41 -10.11
CA VAL A 183 8.84 -13.55 -9.33
C VAL A 183 9.75 -14.46 -8.51
N THR A 184 11.04 -14.46 -8.83
CA THR A 184 12.06 -15.26 -8.15
C THR A 184 12.99 -14.38 -7.33
N GLY A 185 13.50 -14.90 -6.21
CA GLY A 185 14.47 -14.18 -5.36
C GLY A 185 13.86 -13.16 -4.39
N PHE A 186 12.53 -13.15 -4.26
CA PHE A 186 11.80 -12.28 -3.34
C PHE A 186 10.85 -13.09 -2.45
N ASP A 187 10.51 -12.55 -1.30
CA ASP A 187 9.47 -13.10 -0.42
C ASP A 187 8.05 -12.96 -1.04
N GLU A 188 7.07 -13.60 -0.40
CA GLU A 188 5.69 -13.62 -0.88
C GLU A 188 5.04 -12.22 -0.92
N SER A 189 5.35 -11.35 0.04
CA SER A 189 4.80 -9.98 0.11
C SER A 189 5.29 -9.15 -1.08
N VAL A 190 6.59 -9.19 -1.35
CA VAL A 190 7.21 -8.50 -2.49
C VAL A 190 6.72 -9.08 -3.82
N ALA A 191 6.64 -10.41 -3.94
CA ALA A 191 6.12 -11.06 -5.15
C ALA A 191 4.66 -10.68 -5.42
N LYS A 192 3.84 -10.60 -4.36
CA LYS A 192 2.45 -10.14 -4.43
C LYS A 192 2.34 -8.69 -4.87
N PHE A 193 3.17 -7.80 -4.30
CA PHE A 193 3.22 -6.40 -4.70
C PHE A 193 3.53 -6.26 -6.20
N ILE A 194 4.63 -6.88 -6.66
CA ILE A 194 5.05 -6.84 -8.07
C ILE A 194 3.93 -7.36 -8.98
N ALA A 195 3.30 -8.47 -8.60
CA ALA A 195 2.22 -9.05 -9.38
C ALA A 195 1.02 -8.10 -9.55
N PHE A 196 0.58 -7.45 -8.47
CA PHE A 196 -0.54 -6.49 -8.54
C PHE A 196 -0.15 -5.19 -9.24
N PHE A 197 1.07 -4.70 -9.03
CA PHE A 197 1.59 -3.54 -9.75
C PHE A 197 1.54 -3.77 -11.27
N MET A 198 2.10 -4.89 -11.75
CA MET A 198 2.09 -5.23 -13.17
C MET A 198 0.67 -5.44 -13.72
N LEU A 199 -0.25 -5.96 -12.91
CA LEU A 199 -1.66 -6.09 -13.31
C LEU A 199 -2.36 -4.75 -13.39
N ASN A 200 -2.06 -3.83 -12.48
CA ASN A 200 -2.63 -2.49 -12.49
C ASN A 200 -2.24 -1.74 -13.77
N ARG A 201 -0.99 -1.88 -14.23
CA ARG A 201 -0.54 -1.27 -15.50
C ARG A 201 -1.33 -1.74 -16.72
N SER A 202 -1.75 -3.00 -16.76
CA SER A 202 -2.45 -3.55 -17.93
C SER A 202 -3.97 -3.52 -17.82
N ASN A 203 -4.53 -3.59 -16.61
CA ASN A 203 -5.96 -3.84 -16.37
C ASN A 203 -6.54 -3.05 -15.19
N GLY A 204 -5.75 -2.15 -14.61
CA GLY A 204 -6.18 -1.31 -13.49
C GLY A 204 -7.17 -0.24 -13.93
N LEU A 205 -8.00 0.17 -12.99
CA LEU A 205 -8.84 1.36 -13.10
C LEU A 205 -8.10 2.56 -12.47
N PRO A 206 -8.31 3.79 -12.96
CA PRO A 206 -7.79 4.98 -12.29
C PRO A 206 -8.28 5.06 -10.85
N VAL A 207 -7.37 5.40 -9.91
CA VAL A 207 -7.71 5.66 -8.51
C VAL A 207 -7.19 7.04 -8.12
N LEU A 208 -8.04 7.82 -7.46
CA LEU A 208 -7.66 9.10 -6.86
C LEU A 208 -7.77 8.97 -5.34
N LEU A 209 -6.62 9.04 -4.68
CA LEU A 209 -6.54 9.22 -3.23
C LEU A 209 -6.32 10.70 -2.97
N GLU A 210 -7.27 11.37 -2.32
CA GLU A 210 -7.08 12.77 -1.95
C GLU A 210 -6.13 12.90 -0.77
N LYS A 211 -5.28 13.94 -0.80
CA LYS A 211 -4.41 14.26 0.33
C LYS A 211 -5.26 14.82 1.46
N VAL A 212 -5.17 14.20 2.64
CA VAL A 212 -5.72 14.77 3.87
C VAL A 212 -4.95 16.06 4.17
N LYS A 213 -5.67 17.19 4.14
CA LYS A 213 -5.13 18.54 4.42
C LYS A 213 -4.91 18.77 5.90
#